data_AF-A0A354DGK9-F1
#
_entry.id   AF-A0A354DGK9-F1
#
_cell.length_a   1.000
_cell.length_b   1.000
_cell.length_c   1.000
_cell.angle_alpha   90.00
_cell.angle_beta   90.00
_cell.angle_gamma   90.00
#
_symmetry.space_group_name_H-M   'P 1'
#
loop_
_entity.id
_entity.type
_entity.pdbx_description
1 polymer ?
#
loop_
_entity_poly.entity_id
_entity_poly.type
_entity_poly.pdbx_seq_one_letter_code
_entity_poly.pdbx_strand_id
1 'polypeptide(L)' 'MAILTHKDLYKMEDNYYWSGYIEWTPFPRELKKKLLEVYGKEPFPYIWTEQDIHEGSRKIILEFFKG' A
#
# COMPACT_ATOMS: atom_id res chain seq x y z
N MET A 1 9.42 6.23 -36.06
CA MET A 1 8.17 6.57 -35.36
C MET A 1 7.78 5.40 -34.48
N ALA A 2 7.71 5.59 -33.16
CA ALA A 2 7.12 4.60 -32.28
C ALA A 2 5.61 4.61 -32.54
N ILE A 3 5.07 3.53 -33.09
CA ILE A 3 3.63 3.38 -33.28
C ILE A 3 3.09 2.88 -31.94
N LEU A 4 2.54 3.78 -31.14
CA LEU A 4 1.83 3.43 -29.91
C LEU A 4 0.55 2.67 -30.31
N THR A 5 0.45 1.42 -29.86
CA THR A 5 -0.79 0.66 -30.03
C THR A 5 -1.77 1.01 -28.92
N HIS A 6 -3.06 0.75 -29.12
CA HIS A 6 -4.07 0.90 -28.06
C HIS A 6 -3.69 0.13 -26.78
N LYS A 7 -3.02 -1.03 -26.91
CA LYS A 7 -2.56 -1.82 -25.77
C LYS A 7 -1.46 -1.10 -24.97
N ASP A 8 -0.59 -0.35 -25.64
CA ASP A 8 0.47 0.40 -24.97
C ASP A 8 -0.09 1.62 -24.24
N LEU A 9 -1.11 2.28 -24.80
CA LEU A 9 -1.85 3.34 -24.13
C LEU A 9 -2.56 2.84 -22.86
N TYR A 10 -3.24 1.69 -22.94
CA TYR A 10 -3.87 1.08 -21.75
C TYR A 10 -2.85 0.75 -20.65
N LYS A 11 -1.67 0.24 -21.00
CA LYS A 11 -0.61 -0.02 -20.02
C LYS A 11 -0.06 1.26 -19.40
N MET A 12 0.06 2.33 -20.19
CA MET A 12 0.47 3.63 -19.68
C MET A 12 -0.57 4.22 -18.74
N GLU A 13 -1.86 4.14 -19.07
CA GLU A 13 -2.95 4.59 -18.21
C GLU A 13 -3.04 3.80 -16.92
N ASP A 14 -2.92 2.47 -16.98
CA ASP A 14 -2.89 1.61 -15.80
C ASP A 14 -1.69 1.93 -14.91
N ASN A 15 -0.48 2.04 -15.49
CA ASN A 15 0.71 2.46 -14.76
C ASN A 15 0.57 3.88 -14.17
N TYR A 16 -0.03 4.83 -14.90
CA TYR A 16 -0.27 6.19 -14.42
C TYR A 16 -1.29 6.20 -13.28
N TYR A 17 -2.35 5.40 -13.40
CA TYR A 17 -3.36 5.23 -12.37
C TYR A 17 -2.75 4.62 -11.10
N TRP A 18 -2.02 3.51 -11.21
CA TRP A 18 -1.37 2.86 -10.08
C TRP A 18 -0.27 3.70 -9.45
N SER A 19 0.53 4.42 -10.25
CA SER A 19 1.59 5.31 -9.73
C SER A 19 1.03 6.58 -9.07
N GLY A 20 -0.04 7.16 -9.61
CA GLY A 20 -0.73 8.32 -9.02
C GLY A 20 -1.55 7.97 -7.77
N TYR A 21 -2.08 6.74 -7.71
CA TYR A 21 -2.84 6.24 -6.56
C TYR A 21 -1.97 5.61 -5.48
N ILE A 22 -0.63 5.63 -5.59
CA ILE A 22 0.26 5.19 -4.50
C ILE A 22 -0.07 5.91 -3.20
N GLU A 23 -0.48 7.18 -3.24
CA GLU A 23 -0.90 7.93 -2.06
C GLU A 23 -2.36 7.72 -1.66
N TRP A 24 -3.22 7.39 -2.62
CA TRP A 24 -4.65 7.27 -2.39
C TRP A 24 -4.94 6.02 -1.56
N THR A 25 -5.55 6.22 -0.40
CA THR A 25 -6.04 5.13 0.44
C THR A 25 -7.45 5.45 0.90
N PRO A 26 -8.35 4.45 0.99
CA PRO A 26 -9.68 4.64 1.56
C PRO A 26 -9.66 4.87 3.08
N PHE A 27 -8.48 4.89 3.69
CA PHE A 27 -8.25 5.10 5.12
C PHE A 27 -7.35 6.32 5.38
N PRO A 28 -7.39 6.91 6.59
CA PRO A 28 -6.62 8.11 6.93
C PRO A 28 -5.14 7.99 6.60
N ARG A 29 -4.55 9.05 6.03
CA ARG A 29 -3.13 9.10 5.65
C ARG A 29 -2.20 8.80 6.82
N GLU A 30 -2.57 9.25 8.02
CA GLU A 30 -1.82 9.00 9.26
C GLU A 30 -1.78 7.52 9.63
N LEU A 31 -2.92 6.83 9.52
CA LEU A 31 -3.01 5.39 9.75
C LEU A 31 -2.16 4.62 8.75
N LYS A 32 -2.20 5.00 7.46
CA LYS A 32 -1.35 4.43 6.42
C LYS A 32 0.13 4.57 6.77
N LYS A 33 0.54 5.78 7.14
CA LYS A 33 1.94 6.07 7.50
C LYS A 33 2.38 5.20 8.67
N LYS A 34 1.56 5.11 9.73
CA LYS A 34 1.83 4.27 10.91
C LYS A 34 1.98 2.78 10.55
N LEU A 35 1.10 2.25 9.68
CA LEU A 35 1.19 0.87 9.21
C LEU A 35 2.44 0.61 8.36
N LEU A 36 2.82 1.54 7.48
CA LEU A 36 4.03 1.42 6.65
C LEU A 36 5.32 1.62 7.44
N GLU A 37 5.32 2.41 8.51
CA GLU A 37 6.48 2.53 9.41
C GLU A 37 6.77 1.21 10.12
N VAL A 38 5.73 0.46 10.50
CA VAL A 38 5.86 -0.83 11.21
C VAL A 38 6.07 -2.00 10.24
N TYR A 39 5.28 -2.09 9.17
CA TYR A 39 5.24 -3.25 8.26
C TYR A 39 5.71 -2.94 6.83
N GLY A 40 5.93 -1.68 6.48
CA GLY A 40 6.28 -1.28 5.11
C GLY A 40 7.74 -1.53 4.73
N LYS A 41 8.59 -1.94 5.68
CA LYS A 41 9.92 -2.47 5.42
C LYS A 41 9.90 -3.97 5.65
N GLU A 42 10.32 -4.73 4.66
CA GLU A 42 10.43 -6.19 4.77
C GLU A 42 11.46 -6.53 5.87
N PRO A 43 11.06 -7.18 6.98
CA PRO A 43 12.01 -7.58 8.01
C PRO A 43 12.82 -8.77 7.49
N PHE A 44 14.09 -8.56 7.18
CA PHE A 44 15.02 -9.68 6.99
C PHE A 44 15.52 -10.15 8.37
N PRO A 45 15.44 -11.44 8.75
CA PRO A 45 14.83 -12.57 8.07
C PRO A 45 13.43 -12.88 8.65
N TYR A 46 12.37 -12.74 7.84
CA TYR A 46 10.98 -13.17 8.11
C TYR A 46 10.53 -13.14 9.58
N ILE A 47 10.69 -12.00 10.26
CA ILE A 47 10.34 -11.87 11.69
C ILE A 47 8.82 -11.93 11.88
N TRP A 48 8.06 -11.51 10.86
CA TRP A 48 6.60 -11.47 10.92
C TRP A 48 5.99 -12.46 9.94
N THR A 49 5.15 -13.32 10.48
CA THR A 49 4.23 -14.13 9.67
C THR A 49 3.10 -13.27 9.14
N GLU A 50 2.37 -13.76 8.14
CA GLU A 50 1.14 -13.09 7.67
C GLU A 50 0.13 -12.88 8.81
N GLN A 51 0.07 -13.82 9.76
CA GLN A 51 -0.79 -13.70 10.93
C GLN A 51 -0.35 -12.54 11.84
N ASP A 52 0.96 -12.38 12.09
CA ASP A 52 1.49 -11.28 12.90
C ASP A 52 1.17 -9.91 12.29
N ILE A 53 1.33 -9.81 10.96
CA ILE A 53 0.98 -8.59 10.21
C ILE A 53 -0.52 -8.33 10.33
N HIS A 54 -1.37 -9.34 10.15
CA HIS A 54 -2.81 -9.19 10.21
C HIS A 54 -3.30 -8.79 11.61
N GLU A 55 -2.85 -9.48 12.65
CA GLU A 55 -3.24 -9.19 14.03
C GLU A 55 -2.71 -7.84 14.52
N GLY A 56 -1.44 -7.53 14.24
CA GLY A 56 -0.84 -6.28 14.69
C GLY A 56 -1.37 -5.08 13.91
N SER A 57 -1.61 -5.20 12.60
CA SER A 57 -2.31 -4.17 11.82
C SER A 57 -3.71 -3.92 12.39
N ARG A 58 -4.47 -4.98 12.72
CA ARG A 58 -5.80 -4.85 13.32
C ARG A 58 -5.76 -4.10 14.66
N LYS A 59 -4.79 -4.39 15.53
CA LYS A 59 -4.61 -3.68 16.81
C LYS A 59 -4.33 -2.19 16.58
N ILE A 60 -3.42 -1.85 15.66
CA ILE A 60 -3.09 -0.46 15.32
C ILE A 60 -4.31 0.29 14.78
N ILE A 61 -5.09 -0.35 13.90
CA ILE A 61 -6.32 0.24 13.35
C ILE A 61 -7.35 0.48 14.46
N LEU A 62 -7.59 -0.50 15.32
CA LEU A 62 -8.55 -0.37 16.41
C LEU A 62 -8.14 0.72 17.42
N GLU A 63 -6.85 0.82 17.73
CA GLU A 63 -6.33 1.88 18.59
C GLU A 63 -6.51 3.27 17.97
N PHE A 64 -6.24 3.40 16.66
CA PHE A 64 -6.40 4.67 15.93
C PHE A 64 -7.83 5.21 15.98
N PHE A 65 -8.84 4.34 15.89
CA PHE A 65 -10.25 4.72 15.92
C PHE A 65 -10.88 4.75 17.33
N LYS A 66 -10.14 4.34 18.36
CA LYS A 66 -10.58 4.38 19.77
C LYS A 66 -10.33 5.74 20.45
N GLY A 67 -9.75 6.70 19.73
CA GLY A 67 -9.50 8.07 20.20
C GLY A 67 -10.72 8.71 20.87
#